data_AF-A0A3N5N6H7-F1
#
_entry.id   AF-A0A3N5N6H7-F1
#
_cell.length_a   1.000
_cell.length_b   1.000
_cell.length_c   1.000
_cell.angle_alpha   90.00
_cell.angle_beta   90.00
_cell.angle_gamma   90.00
#
_symmetry.space_group_name_H-M   'P 1'
#
loop_
_entity.id
_entity.type
_entity.pdbx_description
1 polymer ?
#
loop_
_entity_poly.entity_id
_entity_poly.type
_entity_poly.pdbx_seq_one_letter_code
_entity_poly.pdbx_strand_id
1 'polypeptide(L)'
;MNTPRTTWMAPGLLGAALLLLCTAPVTWAQSKSDDKLLHRYGGVLAPECGNYLLPQLLYLGDSLVVREGGKAILTGRNAKAAPTHFGATPPPEFEAAFTSEVAGSGAMVFVFYRNASGLFAVVEGGPKVMAAVPAALKGRRVRHCDPNRSVAPGTKPPVEIGPTDLLRDEKFKRSYVQALGPLAKEPWLMELDGPAQLVKKVQVAGNEYQLASVCKNHDCYDNNMVLLYAAASQTVYGKVVQRGRAVLVGAPPAPVAAELERLWKATYRSGK
;
A
#
# COMPACT_ATOMS: atom_id res chain seq x y z
N MET A 1 15.92 -73.16 71.01
CA MET A 1 14.92 -74.14 70.58
C MET A 1 14.37 -73.70 69.22
N ASN A 2 14.43 -74.61 68.25
CA ASN A 2 13.73 -74.70 66.96
C ASN A 2 14.01 -73.65 65.84
N THR A 3 14.89 -74.09 64.93
CA THR A 3 14.97 -74.01 63.44
C THR A 3 13.67 -73.73 62.64
N PRO A 4 13.71 -73.55 61.28
CA PRO A 4 14.72 -72.93 60.37
C PRO A 4 14.13 -72.22 59.11
N ARG A 5 15.04 -71.74 58.22
CA ARG A 5 14.93 -71.57 56.73
C ARG A 5 13.87 -70.58 56.21
N THR A 6 14.18 -69.73 55.22
CA THR A 6 14.52 -70.15 53.86
C THR A 6 15.17 -68.98 53.10
N THR A 7 16.28 -69.29 52.42
CA THR A 7 16.92 -68.54 51.34
C THR A 7 15.97 -68.32 50.15
N TRP A 8 16.25 -67.36 49.26
CA TRP A 8 16.31 -67.53 47.79
C TRP A 8 16.50 -66.19 47.04
N MET A 9 17.64 -66.13 46.32
CA MET A 9 17.92 -65.61 44.97
C MET A 9 17.38 -64.25 44.45
N ALA A 10 18.32 -63.38 44.06
CA ALA A 10 18.20 -62.41 42.95
C ALA A 10 18.43 -63.12 41.59
N PRO A 11 18.40 -62.48 40.39
CA PRO A 11 17.97 -61.13 39.99
C PRO A 11 16.99 -61.12 38.78
N GLY A 12 16.28 -60.01 38.54
CA GLY A 12 15.38 -59.85 37.40
C GLY A 12 15.57 -58.50 36.71
N LEU A 13 15.91 -58.54 35.42
CA LEU A 13 16.35 -57.45 34.55
C LEU A 13 15.39 -56.25 34.45
N LEU A 14 15.99 -55.07 34.35
CA LEU A 14 15.36 -53.81 33.94
C LEU A 14 14.76 -53.94 32.53
N GLY A 15 13.53 -53.45 32.36
CA GLY A 15 12.88 -53.30 31.06
C GLY A 15 11.60 -52.48 31.15
N ALA A 16 11.72 -51.19 31.48
CA ALA A 16 10.60 -50.24 31.40
C ALA A 16 10.84 -49.26 30.25
N ALA A 17 10.32 -49.61 29.06
CA ALA A 17 10.16 -48.69 27.95
C ALA A 17 8.88 -47.87 28.18
N LEU A 18 8.99 -46.68 28.78
CA LEU A 18 7.90 -45.71 28.78
C LEU A 18 8.02 -44.82 27.53
N LEU A 19 7.02 -44.97 26.67
CA LEU A 19 6.77 -44.16 25.48
C LEU A 19 6.75 -42.66 25.82
N LEU A 20 7.76 -41.92 25.35
CA LEU A 20 7.67 -40.47 25.20
C LEU A 20 6.64 -40.16 24.11
N LEU A 21 5.43 -39.77 24.54
CA LEU A 21 4.47 -39.06 23.69
C LEU A 21 5.05 -37.68 23.37
N CYS A 22 5.67 -37.57 22.19
CA CYS A 22 6.01 -36.29 21.58
C CYS A 22 4.75 -35.43 21.41
N THR A 23 4.55 -34.46 22.30
CA THR A 23 3.67 -33.33 22.07
C THR A 23 4.35 -32.39 21.07
N ALA A 24 4.12 -32.63 19.78
CA ALA A 24 4.57 -31.70 18.75
C ALA A 24 3.81 -30.36 18.91
N PRO A 25 4.50 -29.21 18.94
CA PRO A 25 3.84 -27.91 18.94
C PRO A 25 3.28 -27.65 17.54
N VAL A 26 1.97 -27.78 17.38
CA VAL A 26 1.25 -27.32 16.17
C VAL A 26 0.99 -25.82 16.34
N THR A 27 1.99 -24.97 16.12
CA THR A 27 1.81 -23.50 16.18
C THR A 27 2.40 -22.74 14.99
N TRP A 28 2.94 -23.42 13.97
CA TRP A 28 3.66 -22.76 12.86
C TRP A 28 2.85 -22.55 11.57
N ALA A 29 1.59 -22.98 11.52
CA ALA A 29 0.75 -22.84 10.32
C ALA A 29 -0.13 -21.59 10.33
N GLN A 30 -0.54 -21.09 11.51
CA GLN A 30 -1.45 -19.95 11.63
C GLN A 30 -0.77 -18.60 11.36
N SER A 31 0.49 -18.42 11.75
CA SER A 31 1.22 -17.16 11.52
C SER A 31 1.34 -16.79 10.04
N LYS A 32 1.59 -17.76 9.15
CA LYS A 32 1.73 -17.52 7.71
C LYS A 32 0.41 -17.15 7.02
N SER A 33 -0.73 -17.64 7.51
CA SER A 33 -2.04 -17.23 6.98
C SER A 33 -2.42 -15.83 7.47
N ASP A 34 -2.13 -15.53 8.73
CA ASP A 34 -2.44 -14.23 9.34
C ASP A 34 -1.61 -13.12 8.68
N ASP A 35 -0.33 -13.40 8.37
CA ASP A 35 0.53 -12.48 7.62
C ASP A 35 -0.02 -12.17 6.22
N LYS A 36 -0.56 -13.16 5.51
CA LYS A 36 -1.16 -12.95 4.17
C LYS A 36 -2.43 -12.10 4.26
N LEU A 37 -3.26 -12.34 5.27
CA LEU A 37 -4.48 -11.56 5.49
C LEU A 37 -4.14 -10.14 5.90
N LEU A 38 -3.17 -9.96 6.79
CA LEU A 38 -2.69 -8.64 7.21
C LEU A 38 -2.03 -7.89 6.04
N HIS A 39 -1.27 -8.58 5.18
CA HIS A 39 -0.72 -8.00 3.96
C HIS A 39 -1.80 -7.58 2.95
N ARG A 40 -2.96 -8.22 2.95
CA ARG A 40 -4.03 -7.92 1.97
C ARG A 40 -5.04 -6.89 2.47
N TYR A 41 -5.43 -7.00 3.73
CA TYR A 41 -6.56 -6.24 4.32
C TYR A 41 -6.14 -5.33 5.46
N GLY A 42 -4.93 -5.50 6.00
CA GLY A 42 -4.42 -4.71 7.10
C GLY A 42 -4.16 -3.27 6.69
N GLY A 43 -4.23 -2.36 7.66
CA GLY A 43 -4.02 -0.94 7.45
C GLY A 43 -5.22 -0.10 7.86
N VAL A 44 -5.31 1.10 7.28
CA VAL A 44 -6.33 2.11 7.58
C VAL A 44 -7.31 2.19 6.44
N LEU A 45 -8.61 2.16 6.75
CA LEU A 45 -9.69 2.48 5.84
C LEU A 45 -10.46 3.69 6.36
N ALA A 46 -10.77 4.64 5.47
CA ALA A 46 -11.40 5.90 5.84
C ALA A 46 -12.34 6.40 4.72
N PRO A 47 -13.31 7.27 5.05
CA PRO A 47 -14.09 7.99 4.04
C PRO A 47 -13.21 8.88 3.17
N GLU A 48 -12.18 9.50 3.77
CA GLU A 48 -11.21 10.36 3.09
C GLU A 48 -9.81 10.14 3.68
N CYS A 49 -8.91 9.59 2.86
CA CYS A 49 -7.60 9.14 3.32
C CYS A 49 -6.59 10.27 3.60
N GLY A 50 -6.88 11.50 3.18
CA GLY A 50 -6.07 12.68 3.49
C GLY A 50 -6.38 13.30 4.86
N ASN A 51 -7.49 12.91 5.51
CA ASN A 51 -7.98 13.53 6.73
C ASN A 51 -7.97 12.55 7.91
N TYR A 52 -6.90 12.61 8.71
CA TYR A 52 -6.70 11.71 9.86
C TYR A 52 -7.62 12.00 11.05
N LEU A 53 -8.36 13.12 11.04
CA LEU A 53 -9.32 13.46 12.08
C LEU A 53 -10.66 12.76 11.87
N LEU A 54 -10.96 12.30 10.65
CA LEU A 54 -12.17 11.55 10.36
C LEU A 54 -12.14 10.15 10.98
N PRO A 55 -13.31 9.54 11.21
CA PRO A 55 -13.41 8.16 11.64
C PRO A 55 -12.76 7.16 10.68
N GLN A 56 -12.13 6.14 11.25
CA GLN A 56 -11.34 5.14 10.53
C GLN A 56 -11.63 3.73 11.01
N LEU A 57 -11.52 2.77 10.10
CA LEU A 57 -11.48 1.34 10.39
C LEU A 57 -10.04 0.86 10.27
N LEU A 58 -9.59 0.04 11.22
CA LEU A 58 -8.27 -0.56 11.19
C LEU A 58 -8.35 -2.07 11.41
N TYR A 59 -7.67 -2.82 10.56
CA TYR A 59 -7.39 -4.23 10.80
C TYR A 59 -5.90 -4.39 11.15
N LEU A 60 -5.66 -4.89 12.37
CA LEU A 60 -4.32 -4.99 12.97
C LEU A 60 -3.89 -6.45 13.19
N GLY A 61 -4.49 -7.40 12.46
CA GLY A 61 -4.19 -8.83 12.58
C GLY A 61 -5.14 -9.49 13.57
N ASP A 62 -4.85 -9.42 14.86
CA ASP A 62 -5.73 -10.02 15.88
C ASP A 62 -6.82 -9.05 16.39
N SER A 63 -6.91 -7.85 15.82
CA SER A 63 -7.88 -6.85 16.27
C SER A 63 -8.50 -6.06 15.12
N LEU A 64 -9.78 -5.75 15.29
CA LEU A 64 -10.53 -4.79 14.48
C LEU A 64 -10.79 -3.55 15.33
N VAL A 65 -10.46 -2.38 14.82
CA VAL A 65 -10.52 -1.12 15.58
C VAL A 65 -11.30 -0.09 14.80
N VAL A 66 -12.24 0.57 15.47
CA VAL A 66 -12.85 1.82 15.01
C VAL A 66 -12.19 2.97 15.76
N ARG A 67 -11.65 3.93 15.01
CA ARG A 67 -10.96 5.11 15.54
C ARG A 67 -11.70 6.37 15.14
N GLU A 68 -11.75 7.36 16.02
CA GLU A 68 -12.29 8.69 15.76
C GLU A 68 -11.40 9.75 16.44
N GLY A 69 -11.05 10.81 15.73
CA GLY A 69 -10.14 11.85 16.25
C GLY A 69 -8.80 11.29 16.77
N GLY A 70 -8.27 10.25 16.12
CA GLY A 70 -7.02 9.59 16.53
C GLY A 70 -7.16 8.59 17.69
N LYS A 71 -8.32 8.46 18.33
CA LYS A 71 -8.54 7.56 19.48
C LYS A 71 -9.35 6.33 19.10
N ALA A 72 -8.95 5.15 19.58
CA ALA A 72 -9.77 3.95 19.46
C ALA A 72 -11.03 4.09 20.31
N ILE A 73 -12.19 4.04 19.67
CA ILE A 73 -13.51 4.13 20.34
C ILE A 73 -14.20 2.77 20.42
N LEU A 74 -13.84 1.84 19.53
CA LEU A 74 -14.23 0.44 19.60
C LEU A 74 -13.03 -0.43 19.24
N THR A 75 -12.78 -1.44 20.05
CA THR A 75 -11.75 -2.44 19.81
C THR A 75 -12.36 -3.81 19.96
N GLY A 76 -12.41 -4.55 18.85
CA GLY A 76 -12.71 -5.97 18.83
C GLY A 76 -11.42 -6.78 18.84
N ARG A 77 -11.37 -7.81 19.68
CA ARG A 77 -10.23 -8.74 19.81
C ARG A 77 -10.53 -10.08 19.16
N ASN A 78 -9.54 -10.97 19.10
CA ASN A 78 -9.69 -12.32 18.55
C ASN A 78 -10.21 -12.28 17.11
N ALA A 79 -9.66 -11.38 16.29
CA ALA A 79 -10.13 -11.16 14.93
C ALA A 79 -9.88 -12.41 14.07
N LYS A 80 -10.92 -12.92 13.41
CA LYS A 80 -10.87 -14.14 12.60
C LYS A 80 -11.61 -13.95 11.29
N ALA A 81 -11.07 -14.53 10.22
CA ALA A 81 -11.76 -14.57 8.93
C ALA A 81 -13.07 -15.38 9.05
N ALA A 82 -14.15 -14.84 8.47
CA ALA A 82 -15.49 -15.41 8.43
C ALA A 82 -15.89 -15.66 6.96
N PRO A 83 -15.36 -16.70 6.29
CA PRO A 83 -15.57 -16.92 4.85
C PRO A 83 -17.04 -17.21 4.48
N THR A 84 -17.85 -17.62 5.45
CA THR A 84 -19.27 -17.95 5.28
C THR A 84 -20.21 -16.85 5.80
N HIS A 85 -19.74 -15.60 5.96
CA HIS A 85 -20.53 -14.49 6.51
C HIS A 85 -21.90 -14.31 5.83
N PHE A 86 -21.97 -14.47 4.51
CA PHE A 86 -23.21 -14.39 3.73
C PHE A 86 -23.77 -15.75 3.28
N GLY A 87 -23.25 -16.87 3.82
CA GLY A 87 -23.63 -18.21 3.39
C GLY A 87 -23.21 -18.52 1.95
N ALA A 88 -24.03 -19.30 1.23
CA ALA A 88 -23.69 -19.84 -0.09
C ALA A 88 -23.73 -18.80 -1.23
N THR A 89 -24.41 -17.67 -1.04
CA THR A 89 -24.61 -16.65 -2.09
C THR A 89 -24.21 -15.28 -1.55
N PRO A 90 -22.92 -14.93 -1.61
CA PRO A 90 -22.46 -13.62 -1.17
C PRO A 90 -22.95 -12.50 -2.11
N PRO A 91 -23.08 -11.26 -1.61
CA PRO A 91 -23.40 -10.12 -2.44
C PRO A 91 -22.28 -9.84 -3.46
N PRO A 92 -22.59 -9.12 -4.56
CA PRO A 92 -21.57 -8.72 -5.52
C PRO A 92 -20.41 -7.98 -4.84
N GLU A 93 -19.20 -8.19 -5.38
CA GLU A 93 -17.96 -7.55 -4.91
C GLU A 93 -17.49 -7.98 -3.52
N PHE A 94 -18.20 -8.88 -2.83
CA PHE A 94 -17.73 -9.43 -1.55
C PHE A 94 -16.39 -10.15 -1.72
N GLU A 95 -15.42 -9.84 -0.86
CA GLU A 95 -14.11 -10.47 -0.89
C GLU A 95 -13.81 -11.24 0.40
N ALA A 96 -14.09 -10.63 1.56
CA ALA A 96 -13.84 -11.25 2.86
C ALA A 96 -14.70 -10.60 3.96
N ALA A 97 -14.88 -11.31 5.06
CA ALA A 97 -15.36 -10.72 6.30
C ALA A 97 -14.44 -11.15 7.44
N PHE A 98 -14.23 -10.26 8.41
CA PHE A 98 -13.51 -10.55 9.63
C PHE A 98 -14.42 -10.27 10.81
N THR A 99 -14.56 -11.23 11.70
CA THR A 99 -15.31 -11.08 12.95
C THR A 99 -14.36 -10.90 14.12
N SER A 100 -14.76 -10.13 15.11
CA SER A 100 -14.01 -9.88 16.35
C SER A 100 -14.97 -9.68 17.53
N GLU A 101 -14.46 -9.80 18.74
CA GLU A 101 -15.24 -9.70 19.98
C GLU A 101 -15.00 -8.35 20.67
N VAL A 102 -16.07 -7.56 20.84
CA VAL A 102 -16.03 -6.30 21.58
C VAL A 102 -16.54 -6.54 23.00
N ALA A 103 -15.70 -6.20 23.98
CA ALA A 103 -16.03 -6.38 25.40
C ALA A 103 -17.39 -5.74 25.76
N GLY A 104 -18.30 -6.54 26.31
CA GLY A 104 -19.64 -6.11 26.73
C GLY A 104 -20.62 -5.72 25.62
N SER A 105 -20.20 -5.76 24.34
CA SER A 105 -20.98 -5.25 23.21
C SER A 105 -21.28 -6.28 22.12
N GLY A 106 -20.62 -7.44 22.16
CA GLY A 106 -20.85 -8.54 21.21
C GLY A 106 -19.88 -8.54 20.03
N ALA A 107 -20.26 -9.16 18.93
CA ALA A 107 -19.40 -9.28 17.75
C ALA A 107 -19.39 -7.99 16.92
N MET A 108 -18.21 -7.61 16.43
CA MET A 108 -17.99 -6.58 15.42
C MET A 108 -17.37 -7.22 14.19
N VAL A 109 -17.92 -6.89 13.03
CA VAL A 109 -17.52 -7.48 11.74
C VAL A 109 -17.07 -6.38 10.80
N PHE A 110 -15.90 -6.55 10.18
CA PHE A 110 -15.49 -5.76 9.03
C PHE A 110 -15.73 -6.59 7.76
N VAL A 111 -16.61 -6.10 6.90
CA VAL A 111 -16.94 -6.75 5.62
C VAL A 111 -16.21 -6.02 4.51
N PHE A 112 -15.30 -6.72 3.85
CA PHE A 112 -14.46 -6.21 2.76
C PHE A 112 -15.09 -6.49 1.41
N TYR A 113 -15.11 -5.45 0.58
CA TYR A 113 -15.58 -5.48 -0.79
C TYR A 113 -14.48 -5.02 -1.73
N ARG A 114 -14.44 -5.57 -2.94
CA ARG A 114 -13.48 -5.18 -3.96
C ARG A 114 -14.12 -5.02 -5.31
N ASN A 115 -13.84 -3.89 -5.94
CA ASN A 115 -14.23 -3.61 -7.31
C ASN A 115 -13.13 -2.84 -8.05
N ALA A 116 -13.42 -2.36 -9.27
CA ALA A 116 -12.45 -1.63 -10.10
C ALA A 116 -11.90 -0.35 -9.45
N SER A 117 -12.63 0.25 -8.51
CA SER A 117 -12.21 1.45 -7.76
C SER A 117 -11.40 1.12 -6.50
N GLY A 118 -11.36 -0.16 -6.11
CA GLY A 118 -10.41 -0.71 -5.14
C GLY A 118 -11.01 -1.51 -4.01
N LEU A 119 -10.31 -1.52 -2.87
CA LEU A 119 -10.69 -2.24 -1.66
C LEU A 119 -11.45 -1.30 -0.72
N PHE A 120 -12.60 -1.78 -0.25
CA PHE A 120 -13.48 -1.07 0.67
C PHE A 120 -13.83 -1.97 1.85
N ALA A 121 -14.21 -1.37 2.97
CA ALA A 121 -14.85 -2.10 4.06
C ALA A 121 -16.09 -1.38 4.58
N VAL A 122 -17.01 -2.16 5.15
CA VAL A 122 -18.13 -1.69 5.98
C VAL A 122 -17.95 -2.29 7.37
N VAL A 123 -18.35 -1.55 8.41
CA VAL A 123 -18.45 -2.07 9.76
C VAL A 123 -19.89 -2.50 10.06
N GLU A 124 -20.03 -3.71 10.57
CA GLU A 124 -21.28 -4.33 10.98
C GLU A 124 -21.17 -4.85 12.43
N GLY A 125 -22.30 -5.09 13.08
CA GLY A 125 -22.35 -5.63 14.43
C GLY A 125 -23.75 -5.58 15.02
N GLY A 126 -23.90 -6.08 16.25
CA GLY A 126 -25.15 -5.97 17.00
C GLY A 126 -25.49 -4.51 17.38
N PRO A 127 -26.70 -4.24 17.89
CA PRO A 127 -27.16 -2.89 18.21
C PRO A 127 -26.22 -2.07 19.10
N LYS A 128 -25.58 -2.71 20.09
CA LYS A 128 -24.61 -2.06 20.98
C LYS A 128 -23.35 -1.60 20.26
N VAL A 129 -22.78 -2.45 19.39
CA VAL A 129 -21.63 -2.09 18.55
C VAL A 129 -22.02 -0.95 17.61
N MET A 130 -23.14 -1.09 16.90
CA MET A 130 -23.58 -0.08 15.92
C MET A 130 -24.01 1.25 16.56
N ALA A 131 -24.39 1.27 17.83
CA ALA A 131 -24.62 2.51 18.57
C ALA A 131 -23.33 3.32 18.74
N ALA A 132 -22.22 2.65 19.01
CA ALA A 132 -20.90 3.27 19.26
C ALA A 132 -20.09 3.56 17.98
N VAL A 133 -20.50 3.04 16.82
CA VAL A 133 -19.87 3.39 15.53
C VAL A 133 -20.20 4.86 15.18
N PRO A 134 -19.23 5.66 14.69
CA PRO A 134 -19.49 7.02 14.22
C PRO A 134 -20.43 7.06 13.03
N ALA A 135 -21.30 8.08 12.96
CA ALA A 135 -22.28 8.24 11.89
C ALA A 135 -21.67 8.21 10.49
N ALA A 136 -20.44 8.72 10.34
CA ALA A 136 -19.73 8.72 9.06
C ALA A 136 -19.40 7.32 8.51
N LEU A 137 -19.42 6.28 9.35
CA LEU A 137 -19.09 4.89 9.00
C LEU A 137 -20.32 3.97 8.92
N LYS A 138 -21.46 4.34 9.54
CA LYS A 138 -22.65 3.48 9.60
C LYS A 138 -23.21 3.23 8.20
N GLY A 139 -23.20 1.96 7.76
CA GLY A 139 -23.72 1.54 6.46
C GLY A 139 -22.93 2.09 5.26
N ARG A 140 -21.76 2.70 5.47
CA ARG A 140 -20.95 3.29 4.41
C ARG A 140 -19.72 2.45 4.12
N ARG A 141 -19.44 2.25 2.84
CA ARG A 141 -18.18 1.67 2.36
C ARG A 141 -17.08 2.73 2.47
N VAL A 142 -16.03 2.42 3.22
CA VAL A 142 -14.83 3.26 3.34
C VAL A 142 -13.66 2.64 2.61
N ARG A 143 -12.82 3.47 1.99
CA ARG A 143 -11.75 3.01 1.10
C ARG A 143 -10.48 2.72 1.88
N HIS A 144 -9.73 1.72 1.42
CA HIS A 144 -8.38 1.46 1.93
C HIS A 144 -7.42 2.61 1.55
N CYS A 145 -6.70 3.14 2.52
CA CYS A 145 -5.87 4.34 2.35
C CYS A 145 -4.48 4.08 1.76
N ASP A 146 -4.04 2.82 1.76
CA ASP A 146 -2.92 2.38 0.92
C ASP A 146 -3.40 2.19 -0.53
N PRO A 147 -2.86 2.96 -1.50
CA PRO A 147 -3.22 2.83 -2.91
C PRO A 147 -2.85 1.47 -3.49
N ASN A 148 -1.78 0.82 -3.01
CA ASN A 148 -1.34 -0.49 -3.50
C ASN A 148 -2.33 -1.61 -3.14
N ARG A 149 -3.03 -1.47 -2.02
CA ARG A 149 -4.03 -2.44 -1.55
C ARG A 149 -5.41 -2.23 -2.17
N SER A 150 -5.62 -1.06 -2.76
CA SER A 150 -6.82 -0.71 -3.53
C SER A 150 -6.77 -1.19 -4.98
N VAL A 151 -5.81 -2.03 -5.38
CA VAL A 151 -5.74 -2.58 -6.73
C VAL A 151 -6.57 -3.86 -6.81
N ALA A 152 -7.43 -4.03 -7.83
CA ALA A 152 -8.21 -5.26 -7.99
C ALA A 152 -7.31 -6.47 -8.37
N PRO A 153 -7.67 -7.72 -8.01
CA PRO A 153 -6.82 -8.88 -8.25
C PRO A 153 -6.86 -9.15 -9.76
N GLY A 154 -5.70 -9.21 -10.41
CA GLY A 154 -5.60 -9.33 -11.86
C GLY A 154 -5.52 -7.99 -12.60
N THR A 155 -5.74 -6.87 -11.92
CA THR A 155 -5.24 -5.58 -12.41
C THR A 155 -3.78 -5.48 -11.98
N LYS A 156 -2.85 -5.32 -12.92
CA LYS A 156 -1.48 -4.95 -12.55
C LYS A 156 -1.58 -3.69 -11.67
N PRO A 157 -0.86 -3.62 -10.54
CA PRO A 157 -0.71 -2.36 -9.81
C PRO A 157 -0.45 -1.26 -10.83
N PRO A 158 -1.02 -0.05 -10.67
CA PRO A 158 -0.52 1.10 -11.41
C PRO A 158 1.00 1.06 -11.20
N VAL A 159 1.73 0.79 -12.28
CA VAL A 159 3.19 0.80 -12.18
C VAL A 159 3.50 2.23 -11.78
N GLU A 160 4.01 2.42 -10.57
CA GLU A 160 4.54 3.71 -10.16
C GLU A 160 5.77 3.94 -11.03
N ILE A 161 5.55 4.65 -12.14
CA ILE A 161 6.59 4.94 -13.11
C ILE A 161 7.41 6.10 -12.55
N GLY A 162 8.68 5.85 -12.23
CA GLY A 162 9.66 6.89 -11.98
C GLY A 162 10.22 7.45 -13.30
N PRO A 163 10.90 8.60 -13.28
CA PRO A 163 11.52 9.14 -14.50
C PRO A 163 12.46 8.16 -15.21
N THR A 164 13.27 7.37 -14.47
CA THR A 164 14.15 6.34 -15.05
C THR A 164 13.38 5.25 -15.81
N ASP A 165 12.15 4.91 -15.37
CA ASP A 165 11.34 3.90 -16.05
C ASP A 165 10.89 4.37 -17.44
N LEU A 166 10.77 5.69 -17.66
CA LEU A 166 10.46 6.23 -19.00
C LEU A 166 11.55 5.89 -20.01
N LEU A 167 12.82 5.80 -19.59
CA LEU A 167 13.95 5.47 -20.47
C LEU A 167 13.90 4.03 -20.99
N ARG A 168 13.06 3.16 -20.41
CA ARG A 168 12.82 1.80 -20.91
C ARG A 168 11.90 1.78 -22.13
N ASP A 169 11.14 2.85 -22.37
CA ASP A 169 10.39 3.03 -23.61
C ASP A 169 11.31 3.65 -24.68
N GLU A 170 11.66 2.86 -25.69
CA GLU A 170 12.51 3.29 -26.80
C GLU A 170 11.97 4.52 -27.54
N LYS A 171 10.64 4.69 -27.61
CA LYS A 171 10.02 5.87 -28.23
C LYS A 171 10.30 7.12 -27.41
N PHE A 172 10.10 7.03 -26.10
CA PHE A 172 10.43 8.12 -25.19
C PHE A 172 11.91 8.44 -25.25
N LYS A 173 12.78 7.43 -25.07
CA LYS A 173 14.23 7.61 -25.01
C LYS A 173 14.76 8.32 -26.25
N ARG A 174 14.33 7.92 -27.44
CA ARG A 174 14.72 8.58 -28.70
C ARG A 174 14.29 10.05 -28.73
N SER A 175 13.01 10.33 -28.46
CA SER A 175 12.48 11.71 -28.48
C SER A 175 13.10 12.58 -27.39
N TYR A 176 13.39 12.01 -26.23
CA TYR A 176 14.02 12.68 -25.11
C TYR A 176 15.46 13.11 -25.42
N VAL A 177 16.27 12.18 -25.93
CA VAL A 177 17.66 12.48 -26.35
C VAL A 177 17.69 13.52 -27.46
N GLN A 178 16.76 13.44 -28.42
CA GLN A 178 16.63 14.46 -29.46
C GLN A 178 16.26 15.83 -28.87
N ALA A 179 15.32 15.89 -27.92
CA ALA A 179 14.90 17.13 -27.28
C ALA A 179 16.03 17.78 -26.48
N LEU A 180 16.82 16.98 -25.75
CA LEU A 180 17.98 17.44 -24.96
C LEU A 180 19.06 18.12 -25.81
N GLY A 181 19.28 17.63 -27.03
CA GLY A 181 20.34 18.13 -27.91
C GLY A 181 21.72 18.09 -27.20
N PRO A 182 22.48 19.20 -27.15
CA PRO A 182 23.80 19.22 -26.50
C PRO A 182 23.80 18.85 -25.01
N LEU A 183 22.68 19.02 -24.30
CA LEU A 183 22.55 18.67 -22.88
C LEU A 183 22.57 17.16 -22.64
N ALA A 184 22.42 16.34 -23.68
CA ALA A 184 22.58 14.88 -23.60
C ALA A 184 24.00 14.43 -23.19
N LYS A 185 24.97 15.35 -23.13
CA LYS A 185 26.32 15.07 -22.59
C LYS A 185 26.35 15.01 -21.06
N GLU A 186 25.31 15.51 -20.39
CA GLU A 186 25.21 15.50 -18.93
C GLU A 186 24.66 14.14 -18.44
N PRO A 187 25.45 13.33 -17.70
CA PRO A 187 25.04 11.97 -17.34
C PRO A 187 23.73 11.91 -16.55
N TRP A 188 23.55 12.80 -15.58
CA TRP A 188 22.35 12.82 -14.73
C TRP A 188 21.06 13.17 -15.50
N LEU A 189 21.16 13.85 -16.66
CA LEU A 189 20.02 14.06 -17.57
C LEU A 189 19.75 12.78 -18.37
N MET A 190 20.79 12.10 -18.85
CA MET A 190 20.65 10.87 -19.62
C MET A 190 20.10 9.69 -18.80
N GLU A 191 20.40 9.64 -17.51
CA GLU A 191 20.04 8.52 -16.63
C GLU A 191 18.72 8.76 -15.87
N LEU A 192 18.33 10.02 -15.66
CA LEU A 192 17.16 10.39 -14.87
C LEU A 192 17.13 9.71 -13.48
N ASP A 193 18.30 9.48 -12.89
CA ASP A 193 18.51 8.60 -11.73
C ASP A 193 18.54 9.33 -10.38
N GLY A 194 18.47 10.66 -10.40
CA GLY A 194 18.49 11.47 -9.19
C GLY A 194 17.13 11.61 -8.51
N PRO A 195 17.03 12.40 -7.41
CA PRO A 195 15.80 12.49 -6.64
C PRO A 195 14.65 13.03 -7.50
N ALA A 196 13.53 12.34 -7.44
CA ALA A 196 12.42 12.55 -8.36
C ALA A 196 11.06 12.31 -7.70
N GLN A 197 10.03 12.92 -8.27
CA GLN A 197 8.65 12.54 -8.01
C GLN A 197 8.22 11.47 -9.03
N LEU A 198 7.20 10.69 -8.66
CA LEU A 198 6.52 9.78 -9.59
C LEU A 198 5.95 10.55 -10.78
N VAL A 199 5.97 9.91 -11.95
CA VAL A 199 5.41 10.46 -13.18
C VAL A 199 3.91 10.65 -13.03
N LYS A 200 3.41 11.83 -13.42
CA LYS A 200 1.99 12.18 -13.32
C LYS A 200 1.43 12.51 -14.70
N LYS A 201 0.15 12.22 -14.92
CA LYS A 201 -0.56 12.75 -16.10
C LYS A 201 -1.02 14.19 -15.83
N VAL A 202 -0.81 15.08 -16.79
CA VAL A 202 -1.22 16.48 -16.74
C VAL A 202 -1.81 16.91 -18.07
N GLN A 203 -2.73 17.88 -18.04
CA GLN A 203 -3.28 18.51 -19.24
C GLN A 203 -2.62 19.87 -19.44
N VAL A 204 -2.04 20.10 -20.62
CA VAL A 204 -1.37 21.35 -20.97
C VAL A 204 -1.80 21.78 -22.36
N ALA A 205 -2.33 23.00 -22.49
CA ALA A 205 -2.78 23.54 -23.77
C ALA A 205 -3.68 22.57 -24.58
N GLY A 206 -4.58 21.85 -23.88
CA GLY A 206 -5.52 20.90 -24.49
C GLY A 206 -4.94 19.52 -24.82
N ASN A 207 -3.67 19.24 -24.51
CA ASN A 207 -3.02 17.95 -24.76
C ASN A 207 -2.63 17.25 -23.46
N GLU A 208 -2.74 15.92 -23.45
CA GLU A 208 -2.32 15.07 -22.33
C GLU A 208 -0.80 14.85 -22.40
N TYR A 209 -0.13 15.09 -21.28
CA TYR A 209 1.30 14.83 -21.10
C TYR A 209 1.55 13.97 -19.87
N GLN A 210 2.67 13.24 -19.91
CA GLN A 210 3.33 12.70 -18.74
C GLN A 210 4.34 13.72 -18.22
N LEU A 211 4.17 14.17 -16.99
CA LEU A 211 5.10 15.05 -16.27
C LEU A 211 6.09 14.20 -15.50
N ALA A 212 7.39 14.39 -15.78
CA ALA A 212 8.48 13.87 -14.98
C ALA A 212 9.32 15.01 -14.43
N SER A 213 9.90 14.81 -13.24
CA SER A 213 10.81 15.77 -12.61
C SER A 213 11.95 15.02 -11.95
N VAL A 214 13.18 15.45 -12.19
CA VAL A 214 14.40 14.86 -11.61
C VAL A 214 15.38 15.97 -11.28
N CYS A 215 16.17 15.77 -10.24
CA CYS A 215 17.29 16.64 -9.92
C CYS A 215 18.59 15.87 -9.79
N LYS A 216 19.72 16.56 -9.92
CA LYS A 216 21.03 15.93 -9.83
C LYS A 216 21.27 15.45 -8.39
N ASN A 217 21.81 14.23 -8.25
CA ASN A 217 22.18 13.66 -6.95
C ASN A 217 23.02 14.65 -6.11
N HIS A 218 22.61 14.84 -4.86
CA HIS A 218 23.20 15.76 -3.88
C HIS A 218 23.21 17.26 -4.25
N ASP A 219 22.57 17.66 -5.35
CA ASP A 219 22.69 19.02 -5.92
C ASP A 219 21.37 19.53 -6.52
N CYS A 220 20.27 19.22 -5.82
CA CYS A 220 18.94 19.42 -6.37
C CYS A 220 18.52 20.88 -6.50
N TYR A 221 19.09 21.76 -5.68
CA TYR A 221 18.72 23.17 -5.68
C TYR A 221 19.18 23.87 -6.98
N ASP A 222 20.39 23.56 -7.43
CA ASP A 222 21.03 24.23 -8.57
C ASP A 222 20.90 23.46 -9.88
N ASN A 223 20.67 22.14 -9.83
CA ASN A 223 20.60 21.27 -10.99
C ASN A 223 19.34 20.40 -10.95
N ASN A 224 18.32 20.80 -11.72
CA ASN A 224 17.03 20.13 -11.77
C ASN A 224 16.34 20.31 -13.11
N MET A 225 15.35 19.46 -13.36
CA MET A 225 14.59 19.45 -14.59
C MET A 225 13.13 19.07 -14.34
N VAL A 226 12.24 19.68 -15.11
CA VAL A 226 10.90 19.16 -15.38
C VAL A 226 10.75 18.90 -16.87
N LEU A 227 10.04 17.83 -17.25
CA LEU A 227 9.73 17.51 -18.64
C LEU A 227 8.29 17.06 -18.80
N LEU A 228 7.75 17.28 -19.99
CA LEU A 228 6.44 16.87 -20.46
C LEU A 228 6.63 15.96 -21.68
N TYR A 229 6.07 14.76 -21.62
CA TYR A 229 6.06 13.80 -22.72
C TYR A 229 4.65 13.50 -23.20
N ALA A 230 4.36 13.82 -24.46
CA ALA A 230 3.12 13.43 -25.13
C ALA A 230 3.35 12.11 -25.87
N ALA A 231 2.90 10.99 -25.29
CA ALA A 231 3.15 9.65 -25.86
C ALA A 231 2.52 9.46 -27.25
N ALA A 232 1.35 10.07 -27.50
CA ALA A 232 0.64 9.97 -28.77
C ALA A 232 1.43 10.60 -29.93
N SER A 233 2.03 11.77 -29.71
CA SER A 233 2.82 12.49 -30.71
C SER A 233 4.33 12.28 -30.59
N GLN A 234 4.76 11.47 -29.61
CA GLN A 234 6.16 11.22 -29.26
C GLN A 234 6.96 12.51 -29.04
N THR A 235 6.33 13.53 -28.49
CA THR A 235 6.94 14.86 -28.31
C THR A 235 7.40 15.05 -26.89
N VAL A 236 8.64 15.51 -26.71
CA VAL A 236 9.19 15.84 -25.39
C VAL A 236 9.52 17.32 -25.34
N TYR A 237 9.04 17.98 -24.30
CA TYR A 237 9.40 19.34 -23.94
C TYR A 237 9.94 19.36 -22.51
N GLY A 238 10.85 20.26 -22.20
CA GLY A 238 11.35 20.34 -20.83
C GLY A 238 11.98 21.68 -20.50
N LYS A 239 12.18 21.88 -19.21
CA LYS A 239 12.96 22.97 -18.65
C LYS A 239 14.06 22.36 -17.80
N VAL A 240 15.29 22.60 -18.20
CA VAL A 240 16.50 22.23 -17.46
C VAL A 240 17.04 23.48 -16.78
N VAL A 241 17.30 23.41 -15.48
CA VAL A 241 17.98 24.45 -14.72
C VAL A 241 19.31 23.92 -14.25
N GLN A 242 20.39 24.61 -14.60
CA GLN A 242 21.75 24.31 -14.18
C GLN A 242 22.45 25.59 -13.74
N ARG A 243 22.91 25.63 -12.49
CA ARG A 243 23.69 26.76 -11.93
C ARG A 243 23.01 28.12 -12.16
N GLY A 244 21.71 28.17 -11.90
CA GLY A 244 20.89 29.38 -12.06
C GLY A 244 20.50 29.74 -13.50
N ARG A 245 20.93 28.99 -14.52
CA ARG A 245 20.52 29.18 -15.91
C ARG A 245 19.41 28.20 -16.28
N ALA A 246 18.37 28.70 -16.93
CA ALA A 246 17.27 27.89 -17.44
C ALA A 246 17.35 27.74 -18.96
N VAL A 247 17.19 26.51 -19.45
CA VAL A 247 17.14 26.18 -20.87
C VAL A 247 15.88 25.37 -21.14
N LEU A 248 15.13 25.75 -22.17
CA LEU A 248 14.01 24.96 -22.67
C LEU A 248 14.52 23.96 -23.72
N VAL A 249 14.09 22.72 -23.60
CA VAL A 249 14.44 21.62 -24.50
C VAL A 249 13.24 21.17 -25.31
N GLY A 250 13.47 20.69 -26.53
CA GLY A 250 12.42 20.26 -27.46
C GLY A 250 11.65 21.38 -28.15
N ALA A 251 12.06 22.65 -28.01
CA ALA A 251 11.42 23.83 -28.61
C ALA A 251 9.89 23.93 -28.31
N PRO A 252 9.48 24.05 -27.03
CA PRO A 252 8.08 24.11 -26.66
C PRO A 252 7.36 25.34 -27.24
N PRO A 253 6.11 25.20 -27.70
CA PRO A 253 5.24 26.34 -27.99
C PRO A 253 5.05 27.21 -26.74
N ALA A 254 4.76 28.51 -26.93
CA ALA A 254 4.66 29.47 -25.83
C ALA A 254 3.72 29.03 -24.67
N PRO A 255 2.52 28.46 -24.91
CA PRO A 255 1.67 27.96 -23.83
C PRO A 255 2.31 26.83 -23.02
N VAL A 256 3.05 25.94 -23.68
CA VAL A 256 3.74 24.82 -23.03
C VAL A 256 4.97 25.33 -22.26
N ALA A 257 5.70 26.29 -22.81
CA ALA A 257 6.83 26.93 -22.14
C ALA A 257 6.41 27.62 -20.83
N ALA A 258 5.29 28.35 -20.84
CA ALA A 258 4.73 28.97 -19.65
C ALA A 258 4.32 27.93 -18.59
N GLU A 259 3.75 26.81 -19.02
CA GLU A 259 3.37 25.74 -18.10
C GLU A 259 4.59 25.01 -17.52
N LEU A 260 5.64 24.78 -18.31
CA LEU A 260 6.93 24.26 -17.81
C LEU A 260 7.52 25.16 -16.71
N GLU A 261 7.43 26.48 -16.85
CA GLU A 261 7.83 27.43 -15.81
C GLU A 261 7.02 27.23 -14.52
N ARG A 262 5.69 27.17 -14.65
CA ARG A 262 4.77 27.00 -13.52
C ARG A 262 5.02 25.68 -12.78
N LEU A 263 5.13 24.59 -13.54
CA LEU A 263 5.40 23.25 -13.01
C LEU A 263 6.76 23.19 -12.32
N TRP A 264 7.80 23.78 -12.91
CA TRP A 264 9.13 23.85 -12.30
C TRP A 264 9.10 24.58 -10.94
N LYS A 265 8.43 25.75 -10.88
CA LYS A 265 8.29 26.49 -9.62
C LYS A 265 7.54 25.67 -8.58
N ALA A 266 6.45 25.01 -8.97
CA ALA A 266 5.66 24.17 -8.09
C ALA A 266 6.45 22.97 -7.55
N THR A 267 7.38 22.41 -8.34
CA THR A 267 8.19 21.26 -7.93
C THR A 267 9.38 21.65 -7.05
N TYR A 268 10.11 22.72 -7.38
CA TYR A 268 11.42 23.03 -6.77
C TYR A 268 11.50 24.33 -5.99
N ARG A 269 10.44 25.15 -6.03
CA ARG A 269 10.41 26.50 -5.42
C ARG A 269 9.16 26.76 -4.57
N SER A 270 8.28 25.76 -4.39
CA SER A 270 7.17 25.83 -3.45
C SER A 270 7.70 25.75 -2.01
N GLY A 271 8.03 26.90 -1.43
CA GLY A 271 8.65 27.00 -0.10
C GLY A 271 9.27 28.36 0.21
N LYS A 272 8.96 29.39 -0.60
CA LYS A 272 9.20 30.79 -0.32
C LYS A 272 7.88 31.53 -0.43
#